data_AF-A0A960JB21-F1
#
_entry.id   AF-A0A960JB21-F1
#
_cell.length_a   1.000
_cell.length_b   1.000
_cell.length_c   1.000
_cell.angle_alpha   90.00
_cell.angle_beta   90.00
_cell.angle_gamma   90.00
#
_symmetry.space_group_name_H-M   'P 1'
#
loop_
_entity.id
_entity.type
_entity.pdbx_description
1 polymer ?
#
loop_
_entity_poly.entity_id
_entity_poly.type
_entity_poly.pdbx_seq_one_letter_code
_entity_poly.pdbx_strand_id
1 'polypeptide(L)'
;MTSELGNKELFPRARDVVYLDTAAEGLPPSSTLAAFERYFAAKSSGSPGRAQLYETERQTVALAASLLDAAAENVALVGNASDAL
;
A
#
# COMPACT_ATOMS: atom_id res chain seq x y z
N MET A 1 6.30 4.18 -27.68
CA MET A 1 4.87 3.86 -27.54
C MET A 1 4.67 3.15 -26.21
N THR A 2 4.43 3.90 -25.15
CA THR A 2 3.94 3.35 -23.88
C THR A 2 2.48 2.99 -24.10
N SER A 3 2.19 1.70 -24.24
CA SER A 3 0.84 1.17 -24.25
C SER A 3 0.15 1.63 -22.96
N GLU A 4 -0.86 2.50 -23.06
CA GLU A 4 -1.83 2.74 -21.99
C GLU A 4 -2.57 1.41 -21.75
N LEU A 5 -2.02 0.56 -20.89
CA LEU A 5 -2.79 -0.51 -20.28
C LEU A 5 -3.90 0.18 -19.50
N GLY A 6 -5.16 -0.07 -19.86
CA GLY A 6 -6.30 0.43 -19.11
C GLY A 6 -6.14 0.02 -17.65
N ASN A 7 -6.10 1.00 -16.74
CA ASN A 7 -5.82 0.82 -15.31
C ASN A 7 -6.64 -0.31 -14.64
N LYS A 8 -7.79 -0.69 -15.21
CA LYS A 8 -8.63 -1.81 -14.75
C LYS A 8 -7.89 -3.15 -14.66
N GLU A 9 -6.87 -3.39 -15.48
CA GLU A 9 -6.06 -4.62 -15.43
C GLU A 9 -5.36 -4.81 -14.06
N LEU A 10 -5.05 -3.71 -13.39
CA LEU A 10 -4.39 -3.72 -12.08
C LEU A 10 -5.36 -4.03 -10.94
N PHE A 11 -6.67 -3.86 -11.14
CA PHE A 11 -7.71 -3.99 -10.12
C PHE A 11 -8.69 -5.10 -10.53
N PRO A 12 -8.47 -6.36 -10.12
CA PRO A 12 -9.24 -7.50 -10.63
C PRO A 12 -10.75 -7.29 -10.58
N ARG A 13 -11.25 -6.71 -9.47
CA ARG A 13 -12.69 -6.50 -9.29
C ARG A 13 -13.29 -5.47 -10.24
N ALA A 14 -12.51 -4.49 -10.69
CA ALA A 14 -12.97 -3.44 -11.61
C ALA A 14 -13.27 -3.96 -13.03
N ARG A 15 -12.89 -5.22 -13.35
CA ARG A 15 -13.24 -5.89 -14.60
C ARG A 15 -14.69 -6.40 -14.59
N ASP A 16 -15.21 -6.78 -13.43
CA ASP A 16 -16.50 -7.48 -13.32
C ASP A 16 -17.66 -6.55 -12.95
N VAL A 17 -17.37 -5.37 -12.39
CA VAL A 17 -18.40 -4.47 -11.84
C VAL A 17 -18.14 -3.01 -12.19
N VAL A 18 -19.22 -2.22 -12.22
CA VAL A 18 -19.16 -0.76 -12.22
C VAL A 18 -19.14 -0.30 -10.76
N TYR A 19 -17.94 -0.12 -10.21
CA TYR A 19 -17.74 0.32 -8.83
C TYR A 19 -17.73 1.85 -8.74
N LEU A 20 -18.72 2.43 -8.07
CA LEU A 20 -18.91 3.90 -7.96
C LEU A 20 -18.69 4.42 -6.53
N ASP A 21 -18.05 3.63 -5.67
CA ASP A 21 -17.89 3.92 -4.24
C ASP A 21 -16.41 4.15 -3.83
N THR A 22 -15.57 4.56 -4.79
CA THR A 22 -14.13 4.78 -4.57
C THR A 22 -13.82 5.91 -3.58
N ALA A 23 -14.78 6.80 -3.32
CA ALA A 23 -14.64 7.85 -2.32
C ALA A 23 -14.74 7.30 -0.88
N ALA A 24 -15.44 6.18 -0.68
CA ALA A 24 -15.49 5.49 0.60
C ALA A 24 -14.25 4.58 0.78
N GLU A 25 -13.95 3.72 -0.21
CA GLU A 25 -12.77 2.86 -0.19
C GLU A 25 -12.30 2.49 -1.62
N GLY A 26 -10.99 2.49 -1.86
CA GLY A 26 -10.43 2.08 -3.14
C GLY A 26 -10.39 0.55 -3.29
N LEU A 27 -10.63 0.04 -4.50
CA LEU A 27 -10.37 -1.38 -4.78
C LEU A 27 -8.86 -1.66 -4.69
N PRO A 28 -8.42 -2.75 -4.04
CA PRO A 28 -7.00 -3.07 -3.94
C PRO A 28 -6.45 -3.54 -5.30
N PRO A 29 -5.21 -3.15 -5.67
CA PRO A 29 -4.55 -3.71 -6.84
C PRO A 29 -4.19 -5.19 -6.62
N SER A 30 -3.91 -5.90 -7.71
CA SER A 30 -3.54 -7.32 -7.68
C SER A 30 -2.29 -7.62 -6.85
N SER A 31 -1.38 -6.64 -6.72
CA SER A 31 -0.16 -6.74 -5.90
C SER A 31 -0.44 -6.78 -4.39
N THR A 32 -1.62 -6.36 -3.94
CA THR A 32 -1.96 -6.29 -2.50
C THR A 32 -1.91 -7.66 -1.83
N LEU A 33 -2.38 -8.72 -2.52
CA LEU A 33 -2.35 -10.08 -1.98
C LEU A 33 -0.90 -10.53 -1.68
N ALA A 34 0.01 -10.35 -2.64
CA ALA A 34 1.41 -10.71 -2.48
C ALA A 34 2.09 -9.92 -1.34
N ALA A 35 1.70 -8.66 -1.12
CA ALA A 35 2.19 -7.87 0.01
C ALA A 35 1.72 -8.44 1.36
N PHE A 36 0.45 -8.83 1.47
CA PHE A 36 -0.09 -9.47 2.68
C PHE A 36 0.56 -10.83 2.97
N GLU A 37 0.78 -11.65 1.96
CA GLU A 37 1.47 -12.94 2.12
C GLU A 37 2.90 -12.75 2.64
N ARG A 38 3.64 -11.77 2.10
CA ARG A 38 4.98 -11.41 2.58
C ARG A 38 4.97 -10.91 4.01
N TYR A 39 4.01 -10.03 4.35
CA TYR A 39 3.82 -9.56 5.72
C TYR A 39 3.56 -10.74 6.67
N PHE A 40 2.64 -11.62 6.31
CA PHE A 40 2.27 -12.77 7.13
C PHE A 40 3.44 -13.74 7.33
N ALA A 41 4.19 -14.05 6.27
CA ALA A 41 5.38 -14.88 6.36
C ALA A 41 6.44 -14.27 7.30
N ALA A 42 6.75 -12.97 7.13
CA ALA A 42 7.68 -12.27 8.01
C ALA A 42 7.20 -12.27 9.47
N LYS A 43 5.93 -11.94 9.70
CA LYS A 43 5.34 -11.91 11.05
C LYS A 43 5.35 -13.29 11.71
N SER A 44 5.06 -14.34 10.96
CA SER A 44 5.02 -15.73 11.44
C SER A 44 6.39 -16.25 11.87
N SER A 45 7.47 -15.69 11.31
CA SER A 45 8.85 -16.05 11.73
C SER A 45 9.25 -15.47 13.10
N GLY A 46 8.43 -14.58 13.69
CA GLY A 46 8.72 -13.96 14.97
C GLY A 46 9.77 -12.85 14.88
N SER A 47 10.71 -12.81 15.83
CA SER A 47 11.75 -11.77 15.91
C SER A 47 12.63 -11.67 14.65
N PRO A 48 13.08 -12.77 14.00
CA PRO A 48 13.85 -12.71 12.76
C PRO A 48 13.19 -11.90 11.64
N GLY A 49 11.88 -12.02 11.44
CA GLY A 49 11.16 -11.31 10.38
C GLY A 49 10.95 -9.82 10.63
N ARG A 50 11.19 -9.33 11.86
CA ARG A 50 11.00 -7.91 12.19
C ARG A 50 11.92 -6.99 11.39
N ALA A 51 13.13 -7.43 11.07
CA ALA A 51 14.06 -6.65 10.26
C ALA A 51 13.48 -6.29 8.88
N GLN A 52 12.79 -7.24 8.25
CA GLN A 52 12.12 -7.03 6.96
C GLN A 52 10.92 -6.08 7.08
N LEU A 53 10.17 -6.17 8.18
CA LEU A 53 9.05 -5.27 8.45
C LEU A 53 9.54 -3.83 8.66
N TYR A 54 10.59 -3.62 9.45
CA TYR A 54 11.18 -2.29 9.66
C TYR A 54 11.78 -1.70 8.39
N GLU A 55 12.36 -2.52 7.51
CA GLU A 55 12.82 -2.05 6.20
C GLU A 55 11.64 -1.62 5.33
N THR A 56 10.56 -2.41 5.32
CA THR A 56 9.34 -2.07 4.57
C THR A 56 8.71 -0.78 5.09
N GLU A 57 8.68 -0.58 6.40
CA GLU A 57 8.23 0.68 7.04
C GLU A 57 9.08 1.87 6.58
N ARG A 58 10.41 1.79 6.67
CA ARG A 58 11.32 2.86 6.20
C ARG A 58 11.10 3.21 4.73
N GLN A 59 10.97 2.21 3.87
CA GLN A 59 10.69 2.39 2.45
C GLN A 59 9.32 3.06 2.23
N THR A 60 8.31 2.66 3.00
CA THR A 60 6.96 3.24 2.92
C THR A 60 6.97 4.72 3.32
N VAL A 61 7.67 5.08 4.40
CA VAL A 61 7.84 6.47 4.84
C VAL A 61 8.54 7.31 3.76
N ALA A 62 9.63 6.79 3.16
CA ALA A 62 10.34 7.51 2.10
C ALA A 62 9.47 7.74 0.85
N LEU A 63 8.66 6.75 0.45
CA LEU A 63 7.72 6.90 -0.67
C LEU A 63 6.61 7.89 -0.36
N ALA A 64 6.04 7.85 0.85
CA ALA A 64 5.01 8.80 1.28
C ALA A 64 5.55 10.23 1.36
N ALA A 65 6.77 10.41 1.88
CA ALA A 65 7.46 11.70 1.91
C ALA A 65 7.65 12.26 0.48
N SER A 66 8.09 11.42 -0.46
CA SER A 66 8.22 11.81 -1.87
C SER A 66 6.86 12.16 -2.51
N LEU A 67 5.79 11.44 -2.18
CA LEU A 67 4.45 11.71 -2.70
C LEU A 67 3.91 13.06 -2.21
N LEU A 68 4.20 13.41 -0.96
CA LEU A 68 3.71 14.63 -0.30
C LEU A 68 4.65 15.84 -0.47
N ASP A 69 5.78 15.68 -1.16
CA ASP A 69 6.85 16.69 -1.24
C ASP A 69 7.28 17.19 0.16
N ALA A 70 7.51 16.25 1.07
CA ALA A 70 7.85 16.51 2.47
C ALA A 70 9.16 15.82 2.89
N ALA A 71 9.75 16.28 3.98
CA ALA A 71 10.86 15.58 4.64
C ALA A 71 10.35 14.30 5.31
N ALA A 72 11.13 13.23 5.27
CA ALA A 72 10.72 11.92 5.79
C ALA A 72 10.46 11.93 7.30
N GLU A 73 11.21 12.74 8.05
CA GLU A 73 11.01 12.98 9.49
C GLU A 73 9.68 13.66 9.84
N ASN A 74 9.00 14.26 8.86
CA ASN A 74 7.68 14.88 9.02
C ASN A 74 6.52 13.94 8.63
N VAL A 75 6.80 12.67 8.35
CA VAL A 75 5.79 11.68 7.95
C VAL A 75 5.62 10.64 9.06
N ALA A 76 4.38 10.46 9.51
CA ALA A 76 3.99 9.39 10.42
C ALA A 76 2.99 8.45 9.73
N LEU A 77 3.17 7.14 9.93
CA LEU A 77 2.20 6.13 9.49
C LEU A 77 1.19 5.89 10.62
N VAL A 78 -0.09 6.03 10.31
CA VAL A 78 -1.20 5.86 11.26
C VAL A 78 -2.25 4.90 10.69
N GLY A 79 -3.15 4.39 11.54
CA GLY A 79 -4.11 3.36 11.14
C GLY A 79 -5.20 3.86 10.18
N ASN A 80 -5.56 5.15 10.28
CA ASN A 80 -6.55 5.81 9.43
C ASN A 80 -6.41 7.34 9.53
N ALA A 81 -7.16 8.08 8.71
CA ALA A 81 -7.11 9.55 8.69
C ALA A 81 -7.61 10.20 9.99
N SER A 82 -8.57 9.59 10.70
CA SER A 82 -9.08 10.11 11.97
C SER A 82 -8.06 10.02 13.10
N ASP A 83 -7.19 9.00 13.09
CA ASP A 83 -6.08 8.87 14.05
C ASP A 83 -5.00 9.95 13.85
N ALA A 84 -5.01 10.66 12.70
CA ALA A 84 -4.01 11.67 12.35
C ALA A 84 -4.36 13.10 12.82
N LEU A 85 -5.59 13.32 13.28
CA LEU A 85 -6.12 14.62 13.71
C LEU A 85 -5.96 14.82 15.22
#